data_AF-V5GL07-F1
#
_entry.id   AF-V5GL07-F1
#
_cell.length_a   1.000
_cell.length_b   1.000
_cell.length_c   1.000
_cell.angle_alpha   90.00
_cell.angle_beta   90.00
_cell.angle_gamma   90.00
#
_symmetry.space_group_name_H-M   'P 1'
#
loop_
_entity.id
_entity.type
_entity.pdbx_description
1 polymer ?
#
loop_
_entity_poly.entity_id
_entity_poly.type
_entity_poly.pdbx_seq_one_letter_code
_entity_poly.pdbx_strand_id
1 'polypeptide(L)'
;MVRALIGRNGKNIKLIQEQSNTRINFKDRDGAEDKLCIIRGSIEACNVAENLILDFINNQPVLESEDIWVPVACIGKIIGRCGEKISEIRSLSGAKLVVSDDEQTLTTKRVTIKGTQEQINVAKSLIEDIVEQAQQSRQRLE
;
A
#
# COMPACT_ATOMS: atom_id res chain seq x y z
N MET A 1 -6.07 -4.82 -10.40
CA MET A 1 -4.80 -4.67 -11.16
C MET A 1 -4.91 -3.75 -12.38
N VAL A 2 -5.96 -3.87 -13.22
CA VAL A 2 -6.12 -3.02 -14.43
C VAL A 2 -6.10 -1.51 -14.15
N ARG A 3 -6.64 -1.05 -13.01
CA ARG A 3 -6.56 0.36 -12.60
C ARG A 3 -5.12 0.87 -12.42
N ALA A 4 -4.23 0.03 -11.88
CA ALA A 4 -2.84 0.39 -11.70
C ALA A 4 -2.07 0.39 -13.03
N LEU A 5 -2.36 -0.58 -13.90
CA LEU A 5 -1.84 -0.66 -15.27
C LEU A 5 -2.22 0.57 -16.12
N ILE A 6 -3.48 1.03 -16.03
CA ILE A 6 -3.90 2.27 -16.68
C ILE A 6 -3.19 3.48 -16.04
N GLY A 7 -3.08 3.48 -14.71
CA GLY A 7 -2.47 4.54 -13.93
C GLY A 7 -3.35 5.79 -13.80
N ARG A 8 -2.98 6.70 -12.90
CA ARG A 8 -3.68 7.99 -12.72
C ARG A 8 -3.66 8.77 -14.04
N ASN A 9 -4.83 9.23 -14.49
CA ASN A 9 -5.03 9.92 -15.78
C ASN A 9 -4.54 9.15 -17.03
N GLY A 10 -4.45 7.82 -16.93
CA GLY A 10 -3.95 6.97 -18.02
C GLY A 10 -2.44 7.10 -18.27
N LYS A 11 -1.67 7.66 -17.34
CA LYS A 11 -0.23 7.93 -17.54
C LYS A 11 0.55 6.67 -17.91
N ASN A 12 0.31 5.57 -17.19
CA ASN A 12 1.07 4.33 -17.37
C ASN A 12 0.73 3.69 -18.72
N ILE A 13 -0.55 3.62 -19.08
CA ILE A 13 -0.93 3.06 -20.39
C ILE A 13 -0.51 3.94 -21.57
N LYS A 14 -0.47 5.27 -21.39
CA LYS A 14 0.06 6.18 -22.43
C LYS A 14 1.54 5.95 -22.68
N LEU A 15 2.32 5.77 -21.61
CA LEU A 15 3.75 5.45 -21.72
C LEU A 15 3.98 4.11 -22.45
N ILE A 16 3.22 3.08 -22.10
CA ILE A 16 3.32 1.77 -22.76
C ILE A 16 2.96 1.89 -24.25
N GLN A 17 1.89 2.62 -24.60
CA GLN A 17 1.51 2.86 -26.00
C GLN A 17 2.59 3.63 -26.78
N GLU A 18 3.22 4.62 -26.16
CA GLU A 18 4.31 5.40 -26.75
C GLU A 18 5.56 4.54 -26.99
N GLN A 19 5.97 3.74 -26.00
CA GLN A 19 7.15 2.87 -26.10
C GLN A 19 6.97 1.71 -27.07
N SER A 20 5.77 1.12 -27.12
CA SER A 20 5.47 0.01 -28.02
C SER A 20 5.00 0.45 -29.40
N ASN A 21 4.74 1.75 -29.60
CA ASN A 21 4.10 2.29 -30.81
C ASN A 21 2.78 1.56 -31.16
N THR A 22 1.98 1.27 -30.12
CA THR A 22 0.68 0.60 -30.27
C THR A 22 -0.47 1.48 -29.78
N ARG A 23 -1.69 1.10 -30.16
CA ARG A 23 -2.91 1.63 -29.55
C ARG A 23 -3.55 0.55 -28.68
N ILE A 24 -3.69 0.84 -27.39
CA ILE A 24 -4.21 -0.09 -26.39
C ILE A 24 -5.52 0.46 -25.83
N ASN A 25 -6.56 -0.38 -25.83
CA ASN A 25 -7.86 -0.02 -25.31
C ASN A 25 -8.40 -1.12 -24.39
N PHE A 26 -8.93 -0.73 -23.23
CA PHE A 26 -9.59 -1.64 -22.32
C PHE A 26 -11.10 -1.55 -22.51
N LYS A 27 -11.77 -2.69 -22.65
CA LYS A 27 -13.23 -2.78 -22.65
C LYS A 27 -13.70 -3.57 -21.43
N ASP A 28 -14.75 -3.08 -20.78
CA ASP A 28 -15.45 -3.85 -19.76
C ASP A 28 -16.16 -5.03 -20.42
N ARG A 29 -16.13 -6.18 -19.74
CA ARG A 29 -16.89 -7.36 -20.14
C ARG A 29 -18.04 -7.49 -19.16
N ASP A 30 -19.25 -7.68 -19.68
CA ASP A 30 -20.45 -7.69 -18.86
C ASP A 30 -20.36 -8.76 -17.76
N GLY A 31 -20.53 -8.35 -16.50
CA GLY A 31 -20.43 -9.22 -15.33
C GLY A 31 -19.04 -9.75 -14.96
N ALA A 32 -17.96 -9.38 -15.67
CA ALA A 32 -16.61 -9.82 -15.34
C ALA A 32 -15.84 -8.76 -14.55
N GLU A 33 -15.05 -9.18 -13.57
CA GLU A 33 -14.10 -8.31 -12.87
C GLU A 33 -12.91 -7.93 -13.77
N ASP A 34 -12.62 -8.77 -14.77
CA ASP A 34 -11.53 -8.60 -15.72
C ASP A 34 -11.94 -7.76 -16.95
N LYS A 35 -11.02 -6.90 -17.39
CA LYS A 35 -11.19 -6.09 -18.61
C LYS A 35 -10.52 -6.74 -19.80
N LEU A 36 -11.18 -6.66 -20.96
CA LEU A 36 -10.59 -7.07 -22.23
C LEU A 36 -9.57 -6.02 -22.69
N CYS A 37 -8.29 -6.40 -22.73
CA CYS A 37 -7.22 -5.59 -23.32
C CYS A 37 -7.18 -5.81 -24.84
N ILE A 38 -7.29 -4.73 -25.62
CA ILE A 38 -7.22 -4.76 -27.08
C ILE A 38 -6.00 -3.96 -27.51
N ILE A 39 -4.99 -4.64 -28.05
CA ILE A 39 -3.76 -4.06 -28.58
C ILE A 39 -3.86 -4.01 -30.11
N ARG A 40 -3.55 -2.86 -30.71
CA ARG A 40 -3.54 -2.66 -32.17
C ARG A 40 -2.21 -2.07 -32.61
N GLY A 41 -1.55 -2.72 -33.56
CA GLY A 41 -0.24 -2.36 -34.10
C GLY A 41 0.30 -3.43 -35.05
N SER A 42 1.56 -3.31 -35.46
CA SER A 42 2.26 -4.43 -36.10
C SER A 42 2.46 -5.58 -35.12
N ILE A 43 2.80 -6.77 -35.60
CA ILE A 43 3.01 -7.93 -34.72
C ILE A 43 4.19 -7.71 -33.77
N GLU A 44 5.27 -7.08 -34.24
CA GLU A 44 6.44 -6.73 -33.42
C GLU A 44 6.06 -5.72 -32.34
N ALA A 45 5.30 -4.68 -32.70
CA ALA A 45 4.81 -3.67 -31.77
C ALA A 45 3.88 -4.26 -30.71
N CYS A 46 2.96 -5.16 -31.12
CA CYS A 46 2.07 -5.87 -30.20
C CYS A 46 2.84 -6.75 -29.22
N ASN A 47 3.86 -7.48 -29.67
CA ASN A 47 4.71 -8.31 -28.81
C ASN A 47 5.46 -7.45 -27.77
N VAL A 48 5.96 -6.28 -28.17
CA VAL A 48 6.59 -5.32 -27.24
C VAL A 48 5.57 -4.82 -26.21
N ALA A 49 4.38 -4.41 -26.66
CA ALA A 49 3.31 -3.95 -25.77
C ALA A 49 2.90 -5.02 -24.75
N GLU A 50 2.78 -6.28 -25.19
CA GLU A 50 2.44 -7.41 -24.34
C GLU A 50 3.49 -7.60 -23.23
N ASN A 51 4.78 -7.65 -23.59
CA ASN A 51 5.85 -7.77 -22.60
C ASN A 51 5.84 -6.60 -21.60
N LEU A 52 5.69 -5.35 -22.07
CA LEU A 52 5.61 -4.19 -21.18
C LEU A 52 4.41 -4.25 -20.23
N ILE A 53 3.26 -4.76 -20.68
CA ILE A 53 2.08 -4.94 -19.84
C ILE A 53 2.33 -6.04 -18.80
N LEU A 54 2.87 -7.19 -19.20
CA LEU A 54 3.20 -8.30 -18.31
C LEU A 54 4.22 -7.88 -17.26
N ASP A 55 5.28 -7.20 -17.67
CA ASP A 55 6.30 -6.65 -16.78
C ASP A 55 5.71 -5.64 -15.82
N PHE A 56 4.81 -4.77 -16.28
CA PHE A 56 4.14 -3.82 -15.40
C PHE A 56 3.30 -4.56 -14.33
N ILE A 57 2.55 -5.59 -14.72
CA ILE A 57 1.72 -6.36 -13.80
C ILE A 57 2.59 -7.11 -12.78
N ASN A 58 3.68 -7.74 -13.23
CA ASN A 58 4.57 -8.53 -12.38
C ASN A 58 5.43 -7.67 -11.45
N ASN A 59 5.83 -6.47 -11.89
CA ASN A 59 6.65 -5.55 -11.11
C ASN A 59 5.82 -4.52 -10.32
N GLN A 60 4.48 -4.66 -10.29
CA GLN A 60 3.67 -3.89 -9.37
C GLN A 60 4.02 -4.31 -7.93
N PRO A 61 4.40 -3.38 -7.04
CA PRO A 61 4.59 -3.71 -5.64
C PRO A 61 3.28 -4.26 -5.10
N VAL A 62 3.32 -5.49 -4.59
CA VAL A 62 2.18 -6.08 -3.89
C VAL A 62 1.98 -5.26 -2.62
N LEU A 63 0.87 -4.53 -2.58
CA LEU A 63 0.48 -3.77 -1.40
C LEU A 63 -0.39 -4.68 -0.54
N GLU A 64 0.13 -5.02 0.62
CA GLU A 64 -0.54 -5.82 1.62
C GLU A 64 -1.13 -4.91 2.70
N SER A 65 -1.99 -5.51 3.53
CA SER A 65 -2.60 -4.84 4.68
C SER A 65 -2.47 -5.77 5.86
N GLU A 66 -1.77 -5.33 6.90
CA GLU A 66 -1.62 -6.08 8.15
C GLU A 66 -2.22 -5.27 9.30
N ASP A 67 -2.93 -5.97 10.19
CA ASP A 67 -3.54 -5.37 11.38
C ASP A 67 -2.78 -5.80 12.62
N ILE A 68 -2.38 -4.83 13.44
CA ILE A 68 -1.78 -5.07 14.75
C ILE A 68 -2.66 -4.50 15.87
N TRP A 69 -2.67 -5.18 17.01
CA TRP A 69 -3.45 -4.78 18.18
C TRP A 69 -2.52 -4.18 19.23
N VAL A 70 -2.73 -2.89 19.52
CA VAL A 70 -1.87 -2.15 20.44
C VAL A 70 -2.66 -1.74 21.68
N PRO A 71 -2.12 -1.88 22.91
CA PRO A 71 -2.78 -1.39 24.11
C PRO A 71 -3.12 0.10 24.04
N VAL A 72 -4.33 0.48 24.47
CA VAL A 72 -4.79 1.89 24.45
C VAL A 72 -3.84 2.81 25.21
N ALA A 73 -3.22 2.31 26.29
CA ALA A 73 -2.22 3.03 27.06
C ALA A 73 -0.97 3.45 26.25
N CYS A 74 -0.64 2.71 25.18
CA CYS A 74 0.53 2.97 24.33
C CYS A 74 0.19 3.77 23.07
N ILE A 75 -1.08 3.81 22.65
CA ILE A 75 -1.52 4.53 21.44
C ILE A 75 -1.16 6.02 21.48
N GLY A 76 -1.31 6.66 22.64
CA GLY A 76 -0.93 8.07 22.79
C GLY A 76 0.56 8.32 22.49
N LYS A 77 1.43 7.36 22.83
CA LYS A 77 2.88 7.44 22.54
C LYS A 77 3.18 7.21 21.06
N ILE A 78 2.44 6.33 20.39
CA ILE A 78 2.58 6.07 18.95
C ILE A 78 2.10 7.25 18.11
N ILE A 79 1.00 7.90 18.51
CA ILE A 79 0.51 9.11 17.83
C ILE A 79 1.49 10.27 18.09
N GLY A 80 1.95 10.44 19.32
CA GLY A 80 2.82 11.54 19.72
C GLY A 80 2.07 12.87 19.84
N ARG A 81 2.78 13.94 20.24
CA ARG A 81 2.15 15.26 20.38
C ARG A 81 1.79 15.78 18.98
N CYS A 82 0.55 16.21 18.79
CA CYS A 82 0.04 16.66 17.48
C CYS A 82 0.21 15.64 16.33
N GLY A 83 0.33 14.34 16.62
CA GLY A 83 0.51 13.32 15.58
C GLY A 83 1.93 13.24 15.01
N GLU A 84 2.92 13.87 15.66
CA GLU A 84 4.31 13.90 15.16
C GLU A 84 4.90 12.50 14.97
N LYS A 85 4.66 11.60 15.94
CA LYS A 85 5.33 10.30 15.97
C LYS A 85 4.74 9.35 14.94
N ILE A 86 3.42 9.32 14.80
CA ILE A 86 2.77 8.52 13.74
C ILE A 86 3.11 9.07 12.35
N SER A 87 3.29 10.38 12.21
CA SER A 87 3.75 10.99 10.95
C SER A 87 5.19 10.59 10.63
N GLU A 88 6.07 10.53 11.63
CA GLU A 88 7.44 10.05 11.49
C GLU A 88 7.45 8.57 11.06
N ILE A 89 6.68 7.69 11.72
CA ILE A 89 6.58 6.27 11.35
C ILE A 89 6.11 6.13 9.90
N ARG A 90 5.08 6.89 9.48
CA ARG A 90 4.61 6.89 8.08
C ARG A 90 5.70 7.33 7.10
N SER A 91 6.50 8.34 7.47
CA SER A 91 7.58 8.84 6.63
C SER A 91 8.75 7.87 6.54
N LEU A 92 9.15 7.25 7.64
CA LEU A 92 10.29 6.32 7.71
C LEU A 92 9.95 4.98 7.06
N SER A 93 8.76 4.44 7.34
CA SER A 93 8.33 3.16 6.77
C SER A 93 7.84 3.28 5.34
N GLY A 94 7.40 4.46 4.89
CA GLY A 94 6.67 4.61 3.63
C GLY A 94 5.30 3.92 3.61
N ALA A 95 4.88 3.32 4.73
CA ALA A 95 3.61 2.62 4.86
C ALA A 95 2.48 3.60 5.21
N LYS A 96 1.28 3.26 4.76
CA LYS A 96 0.05 3.94 5.14
C LYS A 96 -0.51 3.32 6.42
N LEU A 97 -0.41 4.07 7.51
CA LEU A 97 -0.93 3.69 8.83
C LEU A 97 -2.30 4.30 9.10
N VAL A 98 -3.26 3.48 9.52
CA VAL A 98 -4.61 3.90 9.92
C VAL A 98 -4.93 3.32 11.29
N VAL A 99 -5.19 4.19 12.26
CA VAL A 99 -5.66 3.77 13.58
C VAL A 99 -7.18 3.71 13.53
N SER A 100 -7.75 2.54 13.82
CA SER A 100 -9.20 2.38 13.92
C SER A 100 -9.68 2.89 15.28
N ASP A 101 -10.80 3.61 15.28
CA ASP A 101 -11.45 4.09 16.50
C ASP A 101 -12.57 3.17 16.99
N ASP A 102 -12.54 1.89 16.57
CA ASP A 102 -13.52 0.88 16.99
C ASP A 102 -13.60 0.82 18.53
N GLU A 103 -14.74 1.23 19.09
CA GLU A 103 -15.03 1.23 20.52
C GLU A 103 -15.17 -0.18 21.12
N GLN A 104 -15.16 -1.22 20.28
CA GLN A 104 -15.41 -2.61 20.71
C GLN A 104 -14.31 -3.17 21.62
N THR A 105 -13.10 -2.63 21.58
CA THR A 105 -11.98 -3.08 22.41
C THR A 105 -11.59 -2.01 23.43
N LEU A 106 -11.99 -2.20 24.69
CA LEU A 106 -11.70 -1.27 25.79
C LEU A 106 -10.20 -1.19 26.15
N THR A 107 -9.42 -2.22 25.80
CA THR A 107 -8.03 -2.36 26.25
C THR A 107 -7.00 -2.23 25.13
N THR A 108 -7.38 -2.50 23.88
CA THR A 108 -6.51 -2.42 22.70
C THR A 108 -7.18 -1.59 21.59
N LYS A 109 -6.39 -1.04 20.67
CA LYS A 109 -6.86 -0.43 19.42
C LYS A 109 -6.17 -1.12 18.24
N ARG A 110 -6.91 -1.25 17.15
CA ARG A 110 -6.40 -1.80 15.88
C ARG A 110 -5.65 -0.72 15.10
N VAL A 111 -4.42 -1.02 14.71
CA VAL A 111 -3.63 -0.22 13.78
C VAL A 111 -3.44 -1.02 12.50
N THR A 112 -4.01 -0.52 11.41
CA THR A 112 -3.89 -1.12 10.08
C THR A 112 -2.72 -0.49 9.34
N ILE A 113 -1.78 -1.32 8.88
CA ILE A 113 -0.59 -0.93 8.14
C ILE A 113 -0.75 -1.41 6.70
N LYS A 114 -0.66 -0.49 5.73
CA LYS A 114 -0.76 -0.82 4.30
C LYS A 114 0.49 -0.39 3.56
N GLY A 115 1.09 -1.30 2.81
CA GLY A 115 2.36 -1.05 2.12
C GLY A 115 2.90 -2.31 1.48
N THR A 116 4.13 -2.26 0.97
CA THR A 116 4.87 -3.50 0.65
C THR A 116 5.21 -4.24 1.93
N GLN A 117 5.53 -5.54 1.84
CA GLN A 117 5.97 -6.33 2.99
C GLN A 117 7.13 -5.66 3.76
N GLU A 118 8.09 -5.06 3.05
CA GLU A 118 9.20 -4.33 3.67
C GLU A 118 8.71 -3.10 4.43
N GLN A 119 7.84 -2.29 3.83
CA GLN A 119 7.26 -1.11 4.47
C GLN A 119 6.44 -1.50 5.72
N ILE A 120 5.68 -2.60 5.65
CA ILE A 120 4.91 -3.13 6.76
C ILE A 120 5.84 -3.57 7.90
N ASN A 121 6.89 -4.33 7.58
CA ASN A 121 7.86 -4.81 8.57
C ASN A 121 8.55 -3.65 9.29
N VAL A 122 8.98 -2.62 8.54
CA VAL A 122 9.60 -1.43 9.12
C VAL A 122 8.61 -0.69 10.03
N ALA A 123 7.38 -0.46 9.57
CA ALA A 123 6.35 0.20 10.37
C ALA A 123 6.02 -0.60 11.66
N LYS A 124 5.95 -1.93 11.55
CA LYS A 124 5.66 -2.84 12.66
C LYS A 124 6.76 -2.80 13.71
N SER A 125 8.02 -2.92 13.30
CA SER A 125 9.18 -2.81 14.19
C SER A 125 9.19 -1.47 14.93
N LEU A 126 8.96 -0.36 14.22
CA LEU A 126 8.90 0.98 14.84
C LEU A 126 7.78 1.10 15.88
N ILE A 127 6.63 0.46 15.64
CA ILE A 127 5.52 0.47 16.59
C ILE A 127 5.83 -0.41 17.80
N GLU A 128 6.38 -1.61 17.59
CA GLU A 128 6.78 -2.52 18.65
C GLU A 128 7.81 -1.87 19.59
N ASP A 129 8.82 -1.18 19.05
CA ASP A 129 9.81 -0.43 19.82
C ASP A 129 9.17 0.64 20.71
N ILE A 130 8.19 1.39 20.18
CA ILE A 130 7.48 2.42 20.95
C ILE A 130 6.63 1.80 22.06
N VAL A 131 5.97 0.67 21.79
CA VAL A 131 5.16 -0.05 22.77
C VAL A 131 6.05 -0.58 23.89
N GLU A 132 7.19 -1.17 23.57
CA GLU A 132 8.14 -1.70 24.56
C GLU A 132 8.69 -0.57 25.45
N GLN A 133 9.12 0.56 24.85
CA GLN A 133 9.58 1.72 25.60
C GLN A 133 8.48 2.32 26.50
N ALA A 134 7.23 2.34 26.03
CA ALA A 134 6.09 2.80 26.81
C ALA A 134 5.80 1.88 28.01
N GLN A 135 5.98 0.57 27.86
CA GLN A 135 5.82 -0.39 28.94
C GLN A 135 6.96 -0.31 29.97
N GLN A 136 8.22 -0.21 29.51
CA GLN A 136 9.38 -0.10 30.41
C GLN A 136 9.37 1.21 31.21
N SER A 137 9.00 2.33 30.58
CA SER A 137 8.88 3.61 31.29
C SER A 137 7.79 3.60 32.36
N ARG A 138 6.73 2.81 32.17
CA ARG A 138 5.67 2.61 33.17
C ARG A 138 6.15 1.78 34.37
N GLN A 139 6.91 0.70 34.12
CA GLN A 139 7.43 -0.18 35.18
C GLN A 139 8.49 0.49 36.06
N ARG A 140 9.19 1.53 35.57
CA ARG A 140 10.16 2.29 36.39
C ARG A 140 9.53 3.33 37.32
N LEU A 141 8.25 3.62 37.13
CA LEU A 141 7.52 4.63 37.91
C LEU A 141 6.70 4.02 39.07
N GLU A 142 6.75 2.69 39.22
CA GLU A 142 6.17 1.91 40.32
C GLU A 142 7.29 1.38 41.23
#